data_AF-A0A8B8GM47-F1
#
_entry.id   AF-A0A8B8GM47-F1
#
_cell.length_a   1.000
_cell.length_b   1.000
_cell.length_c   1.000
_cell.angle_alpha   90.00
_cell.angle_beta   90.00
_cell.angle_gamma   90.00
#
_symmetry.space_group_name_H-M   'P 1'
#
loop_
_entity.id
_entity.type
_entity.pdbx_description
1 polymer ?
#
loop_
_entity_poly.entity_id
_entity_poly.type
_entity_poly.pdbx_seq_one_letter_code
_entity_poly.pdbx_strand_id
1 'polypeptide(L)'
;MWKTLQNICIQITGQNWFRHIQQHKLLSSEYLNNDSEVGKWMKCFFGLSYLPPDEVSDGFCDLMSIAPSTTSSNISIFSDYILENYIASDSNFPPTLWACKPTNNPKTTNGAESYYKQYNSQFYSAHPHIHQVIDVIIEIQSDTDLKINSINNKIINFKRKEIINKEIQLENIWNEYKNNIINRLTYIKKIGLKCHHSKLV
;
A
#
# COMPACT_ATOMS: atom_id res chain seq x y z
N MET A 1 14.58 -7.17 9.92
CA MET A 1 14.53 -7.70 8.54
C MET A 1 13.12 -8.16 8.14
N TRP A 2 12.44 -9.00 8.93
CA TRP A 2 11.10 -9.50 8.60
C TRP A 2 9.97 -8.44 8.67
N LYS A 3 9.98 -7.56 9.68
CA LYS A 3 8.97 -6.49 9.83
C LYS A 3 9.02 -5.39 8.76
N THR A 4 10.11 -5.28 8.01
CA THR A 4 10.25 -4.34 6.88
C THR A 4 9.69 -4.92 5.58
N LEU A 5 9.71 -6.25 5.42
CA LEU A 5 9.12 -6.92 4.25
C LEU A 5 7.58 -6.87 4.27
N GLN A 6 6.96 -7.03 5.44
CA GLN A 6 5.50 -7.07 5.55
C GLN A 6 4.81 -5.74 5.20
N ASN A 7 5.43 -4.60 5.53
CA ASN A 7 4.89 -3.30 5.13
C ASN A 7 5.02 -3.02 3.63
N ILE A 8 6.08 -3.55 3.00
CA ILE A 8 6.26 -3.51 1.55
C ILE A 8 5.12 -4.27 0.87
N CYS A 9 4.72 -5.41 1.40
CA CYS A 9 3.61 -6.20 0.88
C CYS A 9 2.26 -5.45 0.95
N ILE A 10 1.98 -4.66 2.00
CA ILE A 10 0.75 -3.83 2.07
C ILE A 10 0.63 -2.90 0.86
N GLN A 11 1.70 -2.20 0.49
CA GLN A 11 1.67 -1.26 -0.63
C GLN A 11 1.56 -1.98 -1.98
N ILE A 12 2.32 -3.05 -2.19
CA ILE A 12 2.27 -3.83 -3.43
C ILE A 12 0.86 -4.42 -3.62
N THR A 13 0.29 -5.02 -2.57
CA THR A 13 -1.07 -5.56 -2.58
C THR A 13 -2.09 -4.47 -2.90
N GLY A 14 -2.00 -3.31 -2.25
CA GLY A 14 -2.86 -2.17 -2.56
C GLY A 14 -2.74 -1.70 -4.02
N GLN A 15 -1.53 -1.61 -4.57
CA GLN A 15 -1.33 -1.27 -5.97
C GLN A 15 -1.95 -2.32 -6.91
N ASN A 16 -1.80 -3.60 -6.62
CA ASN A 16 -2.39 -4.68 -7.41
C ASN A 16 -3.93 -4.62 -7.40
N TRP A 17 -4.54 -4.36 -6.23
CA TRP A 17 -5.98 -4.17 -6.11
C TRP A 17 -6.46 -2.96 -6.94
N PHE A 18 -5.73 -1.85 -6.87
CA PHE A 18 -6.07 -0.67 -7.67
C PHE A 18 -5.93 -0.91 -9.17
N ARG A 19 -4.88 -1.62 -9.62
CA ARG A 19 -4.74 -2.04 -11.03
C ARG A 19 -5.89 -2.92 -11.49
N HIS A 20 -6.33 -3.87 -10.66
CA HIS A 20 -7.49 -4.72 -10.97
C HIS A 20 -8.78 -3.89 -11.12
N ILE A 21 -9.02 -2.92 -10.23
CA ILE A 21 -10.15 -1.98 -10.36
C ILE A 21 -10.08 -1.22 -11.69
N GLN A 22 -8.89 -0.78 -12.11
CA GLN A 22 -8.70 -0.02 -13.35
C GLN A 22 -8.90 -0.86 -14.62
N GLN A 23 -8.70 -2.18 -14.56
CA GLN A 23 -8.95 -3.08 -15.69
C GLN A 23 -10.44 -3.11 -16.07
N HIS A 24 -11.34 -2.83 -15.13
CA HIS A 24 -12.77 -2.79 -15.37
C HIS A 24 -13.27 -1.34 -15.39
N LYS A 25 -13.66 -0.86 -16.58
CA LYS A 25 -14.07 0.55 -16.79
C LYS A 25 -15.16 1.03 -15.82
N LEU A 26 -16.15 0.17 -15.53
CA LEU A 26 -17.24 0.50 -14.60
C LEU A 26 -16.75 0.62 -13.15
N LEU A 27 -15.91 -0.32 -12.69
CA LEU A 27 -15.31 -0.24 -11.35
C LEU A 27 -14.45 1.02 -11.22
N SER A 28 -13.66 1.32 -12.25
CA SER A 28 -12.85 2.53 -12.28
C SER A 28 -13.70 3.80 -12.20
N SER A 29 -14.82 3.89 -12.91
CA SER A 29 -15.70 5.07 -12.84
C SER A 29 -16.36 5.23 -11.47
N GLU A 30 -16.83 4.13 -10.87
CA GLU A 30 -17.43 4.14 -9.53
C GLU A 30 -16.40 4.50 -8.46
N TYR A 31 -15.18 3.97 -8.57
CA TYR A 31 -14.10 4.21 -7.61
C TYR A 31 -13.64 5.68 -7.58
N LEU A 32 -13.55 6.30 -8.77
CA LEU A 32 -13.17 7.70 -8.93
C LEU A 32 -14.29 8.67 -8.51
N ASN A 33 -15.55 8.24 -8.55
CA ASN A 33 -16.67 9.02 -8.08
C ASN A 33 -16.67 9.09 -6.54
N ASN A 34 -16.46 10.29 -5.99
CA ASN A 34 -16.41 10.49 -4.53
C ASN A 34 -17.78 10.35 -3.86
N ASP A 35 -18.87 10.47 -4.59
CA ASP A 35 -20.23 10.33 -4.05
C ASP A 35 -20.76 8.90 -4.16
N SER A 36 -20.13 8.05 -4.98
CA SER A 36 -20.51 6.65 -5.14
C SER A 36 -20.36 5.85 -3.84
N GLU A 37 -21.45 5.21 -3.42
CA GLU A 37 -21.45 4.25 -2.31
C GLU A 37 -20.57 3.05 -2.63
N VAL A 38 -20.58 2.58 -3.87
CA VAL A 38 -19.72 1.49 -4.36
C VAL A 38 -18.25 1.89 -4.32
N GLY A 39 -17.93 3.12 -4.75
CA GLY A 39 -16.59 3.67 -4.67
C GLY A 39 -16.06 3.76 -3.23
N LYS A 40 -16.89 4.25 -2.31
CA LYS A 40 -16.56 4.29 -0.87
C LYS A 40 -16.38 2.89 -0.29
N TRP A 41 -17.25 1.94 -0.66
CA TRP A 41 -17.16 0.54 -0.25
C TRP A 41 -15.86 -0.11 -0.75
N MET A 42 -15.51 0.04 -2.02
CA MET A 42 -14.24 -0.47 -2.58
C MET A 42 -13.01 0.11 -1.86
N LYS A 43 -13.03 1.41 -1.52
CA LYS A 43 -11.95 2.05 -0.75
C LYS A 43 -11.78 1.43 0.64
N CYS A 44 -12.82 0.82 1.22
CA CYS A 44 -12.73 0.17 2.54
C CYS A 44 -11.86 -1.09 2.52
N PHE A 45 -11.73 -1.78 1.39
CA PHE A 45 -10.88 -2.98 1.29
C PHE A 45 -9.42 -2.68 1.63
N PHE A 46 -8.91 -1.50 1.27
CA PHE A 46 -7.56 -1.06 1.65
C PHE A 46 -7.35 -0.95 3.16
N GLY A 47 -8.43 -0.92 3.95
CA GLY A 47 -8.37 -1.01 5.40
C GLY A 47 -8.04 -2.41 5.92
N LEU A 48 -8.34 -3.48 5.16
CA LEU A 48 -8.04 -4.86 5.54
C LEU A 48 -6.53 -5.09 5.70
N SER A 49 -5.71 -4.41 4.90
CA SER A 49 -4.25 -4.53 4.97
C SER A 49 -3.65 -4.03 6.29
N TYR A 50 -4.43 -3.29 7.08
CA TYR A 50 -4.03 -2.76 8.39
C TYR A 50 -4.60 -3.54 9.57
N LEU A 51 -5.29 -4.66 9.33
CA LEU A 51 -5.72 -5.59 10.37
C LEU A 51 -4.64 -6.61 10.72
N PRO A 52 -4.71 -7.22 11.91
CA PRO A 52 -4.04 -8.49 12.18
C PRO A 52 -4.47 -9.56 11.17
N PRO A 53 -3.54 -10.39 10.64
CA PRO A 53 -3.86 -11.42 9.65
C PRO A 53 -5.02 -12.35 10.04
N ASP A 54 -5.14 -12.66 11.32
CA ASP A 54 -6.18 -13.50 11.91
C ASP A 54 -7.58 -12.85 11.87
N GLU A 55 -7.66 -11.53 11.86
CA GLU A 55 -8.93 -10.79 11.83
C GLU A 55 -9.37 -10.42 10.40
N VAL A 56 -8.53 -10.66 9.38
CA VAL A 56 -8.81 -10.25 7.99
C VAL A 56 -10.03 -10.96 7.42
N SER A 57 -10.19 -12.25 7.70
CA SER A 57 -11.31 -13.06 7.18
C SER A 57 -12.65 -12.49 7.65
N ASP A 58 -12.87 -12.33 8.96
CA ASP A 58 -14.14 -11.76 9.42
C ASP A 58 -14.22 -10.24 9.19
N GLY A 59 -13.10 -9.52 9.04
CA GLY A 59 -13.11 -8.16 8.52
C GLY A 59 -13.66 -8.06 7.09
N PHE A 60 -13.37 -9.05 6.24
CA PHE A 60 -13.97 -9.15 4.91
C PHE A 60 -15.45 -9.48 4.97
N CYS A 61 -15.88 -10.41 5.84
CA CYS A 61 -17.31 -10.67 6.06
C CYS A 61 -18.06 -9.40 6.51
N ASP A 62 -17.47 -8.61 7.41
CA ASP A 62 -18.04 -7.32 7.82
C ASP A 62 -18.23 -6.38 6.61
N LEU A 63 -17.28 -6.35 5.66
CA LEU A 63 -17.42 -5.55 4.43
C LEU A 63 -18.47 -6.08 3.48
N MET A 64 -18.62 -7.40 3.36
CA MET A 64 -19.68 -8.00 2.55
C MET A 64 -21.06 -7.68 3.12
N SER A 65 -21.21 -7.62 4.45
CA SER A 65 -22.48 -7.30 5.11
C SER A 65 -23.02 -5.90 4.80
N ILE A 66 -22.15 -4.98 4.38
CA ILE A 66 -22.50 -3.59 4.04
C ILE A 66 -22.39 -3.31 2.54
N ALA A 67 -22.31 -4.34 1.70
CA ALA A 67 -22.24 -4.18 0.27
C ALA A 67 -23.48 -3.41 -0.25
N PRO A 68 -23.30 -2.38 -1.11
CA PRO A 68 -24.43 -1.63 -1.66
C PRO A 68 -25.38 -2.53 -2.45
N SER A 69 -26.70 -2.39 -2.22
CA SER A 69 -27.76 -3.20 -2.82
C SER A 69 -28.05 -2.87 -4.29
N THR A 70 -27.44 -1.83 -4.86
CA THR A 70 -27.46 -1.51 -6.30
C THR A 70 -26.59 -2.47 -7.12
N THR A 71 -26.40 -3.68 -6.59
CA THR A 71 -25.43 -4.70 -6.96
C THR A 71 -25.62 -5.15 -8.40
N SER A 72 -24.91 -4.49 -9.30
CA SER A 72 -24.66 -5.03 -10.63
C SER A 72 -23.67 -6.20 -10.48
N SER A 73 -23.86 -7.26 -11.26
CA SER A 73 -22.97 -8.44 -11.36
C SER A 73 -21.49 -8.08 -11.58
N ASN A 74 -21.20 -6.85 -12.01
CA ASN A 74 -19.86 -6.37 -12.26
C ASN A 74 -19.10 -5.92 -11.00
N ILE A 75 -19.81 -5.63 -9.89
CA ILE A 75 -19.18 -5.22 -8.63
C ILE A 75 -18.64 -6.44 -7.86
N SER A 76 -19.31 -7.60 -7.99
CA SER A 76 -18.83 -8.84 -7.37
C SER A 76 -17.48 -9.26 -7.93
N ILE A 77 -17.17 -8.92 -9.20
CA ILE A 77 -15.87 -9.18 -9.84
C ILE A 77 -14.70 -8.75 -8.95
N PHE A 78 -14.81 -7.61 -8.26
CA PHE A 78 -13.74 -7.16 -7.37
C PHE A 78 -13.71 -7.95 -6.05
N SER A 79 -14.86 -8.16 -5.39
CA SER A 79 -14.89 -8.91 -4.13
C SER A 79 -14.49 -10.38 -4.33
N ASP A 80 -14.91 -10.98 -5.43
CA ASP A 80 -14.61 -12.37 -5.80
C ASP A 80 -13.11 -12.52 -6.07
N TYR A 81 -12.53 -11.59 -6.84
CA TYR A 81 -11.08 -11.53 -7.05
C TYR A 81 -10.30 -11.44 -5.73
N ILE A 82 -10.74 -10.57 -4.81
CA ILE A 82 -10.09 -10.42 -3.50
C ILE A 82 -10.22 -11.70 -2.68
N LEU A 83 -11.41 -12.31 -2.64
CA LEU A 83 -11.68 -13.53 -1.91
C LEU A 83 -10.77 -14.66 -2.38
N GLU A 84 -10.76 -14.94 -3.69
CA GLU A 84 -10.01 -16.04 -4.31
C GLU A 84 -8.50 -15.86 -4.17
N ASN A 85 -7.98 -14.65 -4.37
CA ASN A 85 -6.54 -14.42 -4.47
C ASN A 85 -5.87 -14.06 -3.14
N TYR A 86 -6.62 -13.56 -2.14
CA TYR A 86 -6.02 -12.97 -0.93
C TYR A 86 -6.61 -13.45 0.41
N ILE A 87 -7.81 -14.06 0.43
CA ILE A 87 -8.53 -14.34 1.68
C ILE A 87 -8.83 -15.82 1.87
N ALA A 88 -9.23 -16.52 0.80
CA ALA A 88 -9.53 -17.95 0.84
C ALA A 88 -8.34 -18.74 1.41
N SER A 89 -8.64 -19.89 2.03
CA SER A 89 -7.62 -20.73 2.66
C SER A 89 -6.56 -21.25 1.68
N ASP A 90 -6.94 -21.41 0.41
CA ASP A 90 -6.11 -21.83 -0.72
C ASP A 90 -5.63 -20.65 -1.59
N SER A 91 -5.77 -19.41 -1.08
CA SER A 91 -5.35 -18.21 -1.80
C SER A 91 -3.85 -18.18 -2.06
N ASN A 92 -3.46 -17.66 -3.23
CA ASN A 92 -2.05 -17.51 -3.61
C ASN A 92 -1.29 -16.53 -2.70
N PHE A 93 -2.01 -15.55 -2.12
CA PHE A 93 -1.44 -14.51 -1.27
C PHE A 93 -2.18 -14.41 0.06
N PRO A 94 -1.95 -15.34 1.00
CA PRO A 94 -2.67 -15.35 2.27
C PRO A 94 -2.43 -14.07 3.11
N PRO A 95 -3.37 -13.69 3.99
CA PRO A 95 -3.29 -12.46 4.80
C PRO A 95 -2.00 -12.31 5.60
N THR A 96 -1.37 -13.42 6.00
CA THR A 96 -0.09 -13.42 6.72
C THR A 96 1.05 -12.76 5.96
N LEU A 97 0.96 -12.67 4.62
CA LEU A 97 1.97 -12.03 3.78
C LEU A 97 1.80 -10.51 3.69
N TRP A 98 0.56 -10.01 3.70
CA TRP A 98 0.27 -8.64 3.31
C TRP A 98 -0.54 -7.84 4.32
N ALA A 99 -1.13 -8.43 5.35
CA ALA A 99 -1.86 -7.72 6.38
C ALA A 99 -0.99 -7.56 7.64
N CYS A 100 -1.00 -6.37 8.24
CA CYS A 100 -0.36 -6.11 9.50
C CYS A 100 -0.90 -4.83 10.13
N LYS A 101 -0.93 -4.77 11.47
CA LYS A 101 -1.22 -3.52 12.19
C LYS A 101 -0.32 -2.36 11.73
N PRO A 102 -0.77 -1.10 11.86
CA PRO A 102 0.07 0.05 11.53
C PRO A 102 1.38 0.01 12.32
N THR A 103 2.51 0.05 11.60
CA THR A 103 3.85 0.15 12.19
C THR A 103 4.62 1.36 11.66
N ASN A 104 5.64 1.80 12.40
CA ASN A 104 6.49 2.94 12.06
C ASN A 104 7.64 2.59 11.10
N ASN A 105 7.70 1.34 10.62
CA ASN A 105 8.75 0.89 9.70
C ASN A 105 8.49 1.42 8.28
N PRO A 106 9.55 1.70 7.49
CA PRO A 106 9.41 2.18 6.12
C PRO A 106 8.53 1.21 5.31
N LYS A 107 7.52 1.79 4.65
CA LYS A 107 6.37 1.04 4.12
C LYS A 107 6.46 0.75 2.63
N THR A 108 7.53 1.10 1.94
CA THR A 108 7.49 1.21 0.47
C THR A 108 8.68 0.54 -0.20
N THR A 109 8.41 -0.15 -1.32
CA THR A 109 9.41 -0.48 -2.35
C THR A 109 9.85 0.74 -3.15
N ASN A 110 9.17 1.89 -2.98
CA ASN A 110 9.51 3.15 -3.66
C ASN A 110 11.00 3.48 -3.55
N GLY A 111 11.70 3.12 -2.46
CA GLY A 111 13.15 3.31 -2.37
C GLY A 111 13.91 2.49 -3.42
N ALA A 112 13.64 1.20 -3.50
CA ALA A 112 14.25 0.30 -4.49
C ALA A 112 13.80 0.64 -5.92
N GLU A 113 12.49 0.85 -6.14
CA GLU A 113 11.94 1.24 -7.44
C GLU A 113 12.48 2.58 -7.93
N SER A 114 12.58 3.57 -7.03
CA SER A 114 13.20 4.87 -7.35
C SER A 114 14.68 4.72 -7.65
N TYR A 115 15.40 3.87 -6.91
CA TYR A 115 16.80 3.60 -7.20
C TYR A 115 16.96 2.97 -8.58
N TYR A 116 16.21 1.92 -8.91
CA TYR A 116 16.26 1.28 -10.22
C TYR A 116 15.87 2.24 -11.34
N LYS A 117 14.82 3.06 -11.13
CA LYS A 117 14.39 4.07 -12.10
C LYS A 117 15.47 5.11 -12.33
N GLN A 118 16.10 5.62 -11.26
CA GLN A 118 17.19 6.59 -11.34
C GLN A 118 18.41 5.97 -12.04
N TYR A 119 18.83 4.77 -11.63
CA TYR A 119 19.93 4.03 -12.25
C TYR A 119 19.69 3.83 -13.75
N ASN A 120 18.53 3.30 -14.12
CA ASN A 120 18.19 3.08 -15.53
C ASN A 120 18.10 4.39 -16.31
N SER A 121 17.69 5.50 -15.69
CA SER A 121 17.62 6.81 -16.36
C SER A 121 18.99 7.40 -16.72
N GLN A 122 20.08 6.88 -16.15
CA GLN A 122 21.45 7.28 -16.52
C GLN A 122 21.90 6.68 -17.86
N PHE A 123 21.17 5.68 -18.38
CA PHE A 123 21.52 5.01 -19.63
C PHE A 123 20.52 5.37 -20.74
N TYR A 124 21.01 6.04 -21.78
CA TYR A 124 20.21 6.42 -22.96
C TYR A 124 20.26 5.38 -24.09
N SER A 125 21.00 4.28 -23.90
CA SER A 125 21.15 3.16 -24.84
C SER A 125 20.77 1.86 -24.15
N ALA A 126 20.15 0.94 -24.92
CA ALA A 126 19.90 -0.43 -24.45
C ALA A 126 21.19 -1.22 -24.19
N HIS A 127 22.30 -0.81 -24.82
CA HIS A 127 23.62 -1.40 -24.66
C HIS A 127 24.64 -0.29 -24.35
N PRO A 128 24.70 0.19 -23.10
CA PRO A 128 25.65 1.23 -22.71
C PRO A 128 27.09 0.69 -22.75
N HIS A 129 28.04 1.58 -23.04
CA HIS A 129 29.45 1.20 -23.03
C HIS A 129 29.93 0.94 -21.60
N ILE A 130 30.83 -0.03 -21.39
CA ILE A 130 31.30 -0.40 -20.05
C ILE A 130 31.87 0.79 -19.25
N HIS A 131 32.58 1.70 -19.91
CA HIS A 131 33.07 2.94 -19.28
C HIS A 131 31.93 3.82 -18.74
N GLN A 132 30.83 3.98 -19.47
CA GLN A 132 29.67 4.74 -19.00
C GLN A 132 29.05 4.08 -17.76
N VAL A 133 28.99 2.74 -17.74
CA VAL A 133 28.51 1.99 -16.57
C VAL A 133 29.43 2.22 -15.37
N ILE A 134 30.75 2.19 -15.57
CA ILE A 134 31.73 2.44 -14.51
C ILE A 134 31.56 3.86 -13.95
N ASP A 135 31.44 4.88 -14.81
CA ASP A 135 31.29 6.27 -14.40
C ASP A 135 30.03 6.46 -13.54
N VAL A 136 28.90 5.90 -13.96
CA VAL A 136 27.63 5.94 -13.20
C VAL A 136 27.78 5.24 -11.84
N ILE A 137 28.49 4.10 -11.77
CA ILE A 137 28.71 3.40 -10.50
C ILE A 137 29.58 4.24 -9.56
N ILE A 138 30.62 4.91 -10.06
CA ILE A 138 31.48 5.80 -9.27
C ILE A 138 30.68 7.00 -8.74
N GLU A 139 29.80 7.57 -9.55
CA GLU A 139 28.90 8.66 -9.11
C GLU A 139 27.97 8.19 -7.99
N ILE A 140 27.33 7.02 -8.14
CA ILE A 140 26.46 6.44 -7.11
C ILE A 140 27.22 6.14 -5.81
N GLN A 141 28.46 5.66 -5.91
CA GLN A 141 29.33 5.46 -4.74
C GLN A 141 29.60 6.80 -4.04
N SER A 142 29.99 7.82 -4.79
CA SER A 142 30.27 9.16 -4.25
C SER A 142 29.04 9.75 -3.52
N ASP A 143 27.86 9.66 -4.13
CA ASP A 143 26.59 10.08 -3.53
C ASP A 143 26.26 9.30 -2.24
N THR A 144 26.57 8.01 -2.22
CA THR A 144 26.34 7.12 -1.07
C THR A 144 27.27 7.49 0.08
N ASP A 145 28.54 7.71 -0.21
CA ASP A 145 29.54 8.12 0.78
C ASP A 145 29.21 9.48 1.39
N LEU A 146 28.75 10.44 0.57
CA LEU A 146 28.25 11.73 1.05
C LEU A 146 27.07 11.55 2.02
N LYS A 147 26.12 10.67 1.72
CA LYS A 147 24.98 10.36 2.61
C LYS A 147 25.45 9.68 3.90
N ILE A 148 26.37 8.71 3.82
CA ILE A 148 26.93 8.03 5.01
C ILE A 148 27.63 9.05 5.92
N ASN A 149 28.45 9.94 5.33
CA ASN A 149 29.13 10.99 6.07
C ASN A 149 28.16 11.97 6.72
N SER A 150 27.08 12.34 6.02
CA SER A 150 25.99 13.15 6.57
C SER A 150 25.35 12.50 7.81
N ILE A 151 25.08 11.19 7.74
CA ILE A 151 24.54 10.41 8.87
C ILE A 151 25.53 10.34 10.03
N ASN A 152 26.80 10.05 9.75
CA ASN A 152 27.87 10.00 10.77
C ASN A 152 28.03 11.34 11.50
N ASN A 153 27.86 12.44 10.77
CA ASN A 153 27.86 13.81 11.31
C ASN A 153 26.53 14.21 11.98
N LYS A 154 25.59 13.26 12.14
CA LYS A 154 24.25 13.47 12.74
C LYS A 154 23.43 14.56 12.05
N ILE A 155 23.65 14.77 10.75
CA ILE A 155 22.79 15.63 9.94
C ILE A 155 21.51 14.85 9.66
N ILE A 156 20.41 15.27 10.27
CA ILE A 156 19.13 14.55 10.22
C ILE A 156 18.33 15.01 9.00
N ASN A 157 17.98 14.06 8.13
CA ASN A 157 16.95 14.30 7.12
C ASN A 157 15.57 14.27 7.78
N PHE A 158 14.94 15.43 7.90
CA PHE A 158 13.59 15.51 8.47
C PHE A 158 12.57 14.89 7.52
N LYS A 159 11.73 14.00 8.05
CA LYS A 159 10.52 13.57 7.35
C LYS A 159 9.62 14.78 7.13
N ARG A 160 8.96 14.83 5.97
CA ARG A 160 7.93 15.85 5.70
C ARG A 160 6.83 15.78 6.76
N LYS A 161 6.39 16.94 7.26
CA LYS A 161 5.35 17.07 8.30
C LYS A 161 4.07 16.29 7.95
N GLU A 162 3.68 16.26 6.69
CA GLU A 162 2.51 15.52 6.20
C GLU A 162 2.62 14.01 6.43
N ILE A 163 3.81 13.43 6.22
CA ILE A 163 4.07 12.00 6.43
C ILE A 163 3.95 11.67 7.92
N ILE A 164 4.58 12.49 8.76
CA ILE A 164 4.53 12.35 10.22
C ILE A 164 3.08 12.43 10.71
N ASN A 165 2.32 13.43 10.25
CA ASN A 165 0.92 13.59 10.61
C ASN A 165 0.07 12.38 10.18
N LYS A 166 0.33 11.81 9.01
CA LYS A 166 -0.37 10.61 8.53
C LYS A 166 -0.04 9.39 9.40
N GLU A 167 1.23 9.19 9.77
CA GLU A 167 1.67 8.13 10.67
C GLU A 167 0.97 8.23 12.05
N ILE A 168 0.98 9.42 12.66
CA ILE A 168 0.31 9.69 13.95
C ILE A 168 -1.19 9.41 13.88
N GLN A 169 -1.85 9.83 12.80
CA GLN A 169 -3.29 9.57 12.63
C GLN A 169 -3.61 8.09 12.54
N LEU A 170 -2.80 7.30 11.81
CA LEU A 170 -3.01 5.86 11.70
C LEU A 170 -2.80 5.17 13.05
N GLU A 171 -1.81 5.60 13.81
CA GLU A 171 -1.54 5.09 15.16
C GLU A 171 -2.68 5.41 16.14
N ASN A 172 -3.23 6.64 16.09
CA ASN A 172 -4.38 7.02 16.91
C ASN A 172 -5.63 6.17 16.60
N ILE A 173 -5.95 5.97 15.31
CA ILE A 173 -7.09 5.14 14.90
C ILE A 173 -6.89 3.67 15.33
N TRP A 174 -5.66 3.16 15.25
CA TRP A 174 -5.33 1.84 15.75
C TRP A 174 -5.49 1.71 17.26
N ASN A 175 -5.07 2.72 18.02
CA ASN A 175 -5.24 2.75 19.47
C ASN A 175 -6.71 2.81 19.88
N GLU A 176 -7.55 3.57 19.15
CA GLU A 176 -9.01 3.56 19.35
C GLU A 176 -9.59 2.15 19.16
N TYR A 177 -9.16 1.43 18.12
CA TYR A 177 -9.61 0.06 17.85
C TYR A 177 -9.14 -0.92 18.93
N LYS A 178 -7.84 -0.88 19.27
CA LYS A 178 -7.25 -1.75 20.30
C LYS A 178 -7.88 -1.58 21.68
N ASN A 179 -8.33 -0.37 22.00
CA ASN A 179 -9.02 -0.06 23.25
C ASN A 179 -10.53 -0.34 23.19
N ASN A 180 -11.03 -0.99 22.13
CA ASN A 180 -12.44 -1.29 21.91
C ASN A 180 -13.36 -0.05 21.88
N ILE A 181 -12.81 1.14 21.58
CA ILE A 181 -13.59 2.38 21.45
C ILE A 181 -14.38 2.38 20.14
N ILE A 182 -13.80 1.79 19.09
CA ILE A 182 -14.44 1.63 17.78
C ILE A 182 -14.50 0.14 17.40
N ASN A 183 -15.56 -0.25 16.69
CA ASN A 183 -15.66 -1.60 16.15
C ASN A 183 -14.77 -1.79 14.91
N ARG A 184 -14.51 -3.05 14.55
CA ARG A 184 -13.67 -3.45 13.41
C ARG A 184 -14.13 -2.81 12.10
N LEU A 185 -15.44 -2.84 11.81
CA LEU A 185 -15.99 -2.24 10.60
C LEU A 185 -15.72 -0.73 10.51
N THR A 186 -15.86 0.01 11.63
CA THR A 186 -15.58 1.44 11.69
C THR A 186 -14.09 1.71 11.53
N TYR A 187 -13.24 0.86 12.11
CA TYR A 187 -11.79 0.91 11.92
C TYR A 187 -11.42 0.73 10.43
N ILE A 188 -11.91 -0.33 9.79
CA ILE A 188 -11.65 -0.61 8.36
C ILE A 188 -12.07 0.57 7.48
N LYS A 189 -13.27 1.13 7.70
CA LYS A 189 -13.76 2.30 6.97
C LYS A 189 -12.86 3.52 7.13
N LYS A 190 -12.50 3.87 8.37
CA LYS A 190 -11.63 5.03 8.67
C LYS A 190 -10.26 4.89 8.01
N ILE A 191 -9.65 3.70 8.07
CA ILE A 191 -8.33 3.45 7.48
C ILE A 191 -8.40 3.39 5.96
N GLY A 192 -9.35 2.64 5.40
CA GLY A 192 -9.50 2.47 3.95
C GLY A 192 -9.64 3.81 3.23
N LEU A 193 -10.52 4.70 3.73
CA LEU A 193 -10.67 6.03 3.15
C LEU A 193 -9.39 6.89 3.22
N LYS A 194 -8.48 6.65 4.15
CA LYS A 194 -7.18 7.36 4.27
C LYS A 194 -6.04 6.71 3.48
N CYS A 195 -6.09 5.40 3.28
CA CYS A 195 -5.00 4.60 2.71
C CYS A 195 -5.30 4.03 1.32
N HIS A 196 -6.45 4.34 0.75
CA HIS A 196 -6.79 3.97 -0.62
C HIS A 196 -5.82 4.59 -1.63
N HIS A 197 -5.61 3.87 -2.73
CA HIS A 197 -4.82 4.36 -3.86
C HIS A 197 -5.71 5.23 -4.76
N SER A 198 -5.27 6.43 -5.11
CA SER A 198 -6.00 7.32 -6.02
C SER A 198 -5.25 7.56 -7.34
N LYS A 199 -3.98 7.15 -7.40
CA LYS A 199 -3.09 7.23 -8.56
C LYS A 199 -2.16 6.02 -8.54
N LEU A 200 -1.81 5.52 -9.72
CA LEU A 200 -0.66 4.63 -9.86
C LEU A 200 0.60 5.49 -9.67
N VAL A 201 1.47 5.08 -8.75
CA VAL A 201 2.79 5.68 -8.53
C VAL A 201 3.80 4.95 -9.41
#